data_AF-A0A3D5RK99-F1
#
_entry.id   AF-A0A3D5RK99-F1
#
_cell.length_a   1.000
_cell.length_b   1.000
_cell.length_c   1.000
_cell.angle_alpha   90.00
_cell.angle_beta   90.00
_cell.angle_gamma   90.00
#
_symmetry.space_group_name_H-M   'P 1'
#
loop_
_entity.id
_entity.type
_entity.pdbx_description
1 polymer ?
#
loop_
_entity_poly.entity_id
_entity_poly.type
_entity_poly.pdbx_seq_one_letter_code
_entity_poly.pdbx_strand_id
1 'polypeptide(L)'
;MSLNKWAINKIKFYQKNKLQSGRCRHYPSCSAYGIECYEKFNFVKASFLTLSRIVRCNPLSRKVYDPVPKTKEEKKLAKIALNKEIYFKDMLLNEHIKYPNMELVDDIVFCFVTSFPSVVKPDLINLSYKENLSPTLIRYIFDKPLESTNYNLDNNNYLITDDLLNKFYTRIDILLLLLKHKEINYHTKYKKLYQEVFNYLTNQKQIVSSCNYLVNDFYIEFVK
;
A
#
# COMPACT_ATOMS: atom_id res chain seq x y z
N MET A 1 29.01 -21.79 8.26
CA MET A 1 28.33 -21.30 7.03
C MET A 1 26.94 -21.90 7.01
N SER A 2 25.86 -21.11 6.94
CA SER A 2 24.50 -21.69 6.94
C SER A 2 24.23 -22.46 5.65
N LEU A 3 23.55 -23.60 5.73
CA LEU A 3 23.21 -24.47 4.58
C LEU A 3 22.51 -23.69 3.45
N ASN A 4 21.64 -22.74 3.81
CA ASN A 4 20.99 -21.84 2.84
C ASN A 4 21.99 -20.95 2.10
N LYS A 5 22.96 -20.33 2.80
CA LYS A 5 23.99 -19.50 2.16
C LYS A 5 24.85 -20.32 1.21
N TRP A 6 25.17 -21.56 1.59
CA TRP A 6 25.88 -22.49 0.70
C TRP A 6 25.06 -22.79 -0.57
N ALA A 7 23.77 -23.11 -0.42
CA ALA A 7 22.89 -23.38 -1.56
C ALA A 7 22.74 -22.16 -2.49
N ILE A 8 22.51 -20.97 -1.93
CA ILE A 8 22.43 -19.71 -2.69
C ILE A 8 23.72 -19.49 -3.49
N ASN A 9 24.88 -19.70 -2.87
CA ASN A 9 26.17 -19.53 -3.55
C ASN A 9 26.33 -20.54 -4.71
N LYS A 10 25.87 -21.78 -4.56
CA LYS A 10 25.86 -22.76 -5.65
C LYS A 10 24.92 -22.36 -6.77
N ILE A 11 23.74 -21.83 -6.47
CA ILE A 11 22.80 -21.34 -7.48
C ILE A 11 23.39 -20.12 -8.22
N LYS A 12 24.02 -19.17 -7.52
CA LYS A 12 24.68 -18.01 -8.13
C LYS A 12 25.86 -18.43 -9.01
N PHE A 13 26.66 -19.41 -8.58
CA PHE A 13 27.71 -19.99 -9.40
C PHE A 13 27.16 -20.63 -10.68
N TYR A 14 26.05 -21.37 -10.59
CA TYR A 14 25.35 -21.90 -11.76
C TYR A 14 24.85 -20.77 -12.69
N GLN A 15 24.27 -19.70 -12.15
CA GLN A 15 23.80 -18.55 -12.94
C GLN A 15 24.95 -17.89 -13.72
N LYS A 16 26.14 -17.78 -13.11
CA LYS A 16 27.33 -17.17 -13.73
C LYS A 16 27.91 -18.00 -14.89
N ASN A 17 27.88 -19.32 -14.79
CA ASN A 17 28.52 -20.24 -15.76
C ASN A 17 27.56 -20.75 -16.84
N LYS A 18 26.44 -20.07 -17.08
CA LYS A 18 25.36 -20.58 -17.94
C LYS A 18 25.59 -20.18 -19.41
N LEU A 19 25.88 -21.18 -20.26
CA LEU A 19 26.26 -21.06 -21.68
C LEU A 19 25.09 -20.97 -22.71
N GLN A 20 23.88 -20.49 -22.35
CA GLN A 20 22.59 -20.59 -23.13
C GLN A 20 21.98 -22.02 -23.14
N SER A 21 20.66 -22.31 -23.20
CA SER A 21 19.40 -21.58 -23.01
C SER A 21 18.29 -22.54 -22.56
N GLY A 22 18.35 -23.05 -21.33
CA GLY A 22 17.15 -23.63 -20.71
C GLY A 22 16.15 -22.51 -20.36
N ARG A 23 15.19 -22.23 -21.25
CA ARG A 23 14.08 -21.28 -20.99
C ARG A 23 13.19 -21.88 -19.89
N CYS A 24 13.41 -21.52 -18.62
CA CYS A 24 12.45 -21.89 -17.57
C CYS A 24 11.05 -21.48 -18.05
N ARG A 25 10.11 -22.41 -17.96
CA ARG A 25 8.73 -22.18 -18.39
C ARG A 25 8.02 -21.27 -17.40
N HIS A 26 8.41 -21.32 -16.13
CA HIS A 26 7.86 -20.47 -15.09
C HIS A 26 8.61 -19.16 -14.94
N TYR A 27 7.86 -18.10 -14.59
CA TYR A 27 8.39 -16.83 -14.12
C TYR A 27 8.08 -16.66 -12.62
N PRO A 28 9.02 -16.22 -11.77
CA PRO A 28 10.44 -16.05 -12.06
C PRO A 28 11.12 -17.38 -12.41
N SER A 29 12.34 -17.29 -12.97
CA SER A 29 13.12 -18.46 -13.36
C SER A 29 13.38 -19.39 -12.17
N CYS A 30 13.59 -20.68 -12.44
CA CYS A 30 13.74 -21.71 -11.41
C CYS A 30 14.94 -21.45 -10.48
N SER A 31 16.03 -20.84 -10.99
CA SER A 31 17.17 -20.42 -10.17
C SER A 31 16.87 -19.19 -9.31
N ALA A 32 16.16 -18.19 -9.85
CA ALA A 32 15.70 -17.04 -9.08
C ALA A 32 14.71 -17.45 -7.97
N TYR A 33 13.73 -18.29 -8.31
CA TYR A 33 12.80 -18.90 -7.36
C TYR A 33 13.53 -19.67 -6.26
N GLY A 34 14.57 -20.44 -6.62
CA GLY A 34 15.37 -21.20 -5.67
C GLY A 34 16.10 -20.29 -4.67
N ILE A 35 16.75 -19.22 -5.15
CA ILE A 35 17.39 -18.22 -4.29
C ILE A 35 16.38 -17.64 -3.30
N GLU A 36 15.23 -17.16 -3.78
CA GLU A 36 14.19 -16.57 -2.93
C GLU A 36 13.63 -17.59 -1.92
N CYS A 37 13.53 -18.88 -2.28
CA CYS A 37 13.15 -19.93 -1.32
C CYS A 37 14.16 -20.09 -0.18
N TYR A 38 15.47 -20.09 -0.47
CA TYR A 38 16.52 -20.22 0.54
C TYR A 38 16.71 -18.92 1.36
N GLU A 39 16.24 -17.78 0.87
CA GLU A 39 16.16 -16.54 1.64
C GLU A 39 14.96 -16.55 2.60
N LYS A 40 13.81 -17.09 2.19
CA LYS A 40 12.55 -17.05 2.97
C LYS A 40 12.31 -18.24 3.91
N PHE A 41 12.89 -19.41 3.63
CA PHE A 41 12.60 -20.64 4.35
C PHE A 41 13.86 -21.35 4.84
N ASN A 42 13.72 -22.23 5.83
CA ASN A 42 14.80 -23.13 6.22
C ASN A 42 15.18 -24.09 5.07
N PHE A 43 16.37 -24.68 5.18
CA PHE A 43 16.96 -25.48 4.10
C PHE A 43 16.02 -26.56 3.57
N VAL A 44 15.42 -27.36 4.46
CA VAL A 44 14.54 -28.48 4.07
C VAL A 44 13.35 -28.00 3.23
N LYS A 45 12.62 -26.98 3.73
CA LYS A 45 11.45 -26.44 3.02
C LYS A 45 11.85 -25.74 1.72
N ALA A 46 12.95 -24.98 1.75
CA ALA A 46 13.47 -24.30 0.57
C ALA A 46 13.89 -25.30 -0.52
N SER A 47 14.59 -26.38 -0.15
CA SER A 47 14.96 -27.46 -1.06
C SER A 47 13.74 -28.16 -1.65
N PHE A 48 12.74 -28.50 -0.82
CA PHE A 48 11.51 -29.12 -1.30
C PHE A 48 10.78 -28.25 -2.32
N LEU A 49 10.57 -26.95 -2.03
CA LEU A 49 9.91 -26.02 -2.95
C LEU A 49 10.69 -25.85 -4.26
N THR A 50 12.01 -25.68 -4.15
CA THR A 50 12.89 -25.51 -5.31
C THR A 50 12.88 -26.74 -6.21
N LEU A 51 13.06 -27.94 -5.63
CA LEU A 51 13.05 -29.21 -6.36
C LEU A 51 11.70 -29.50 -6.99
N SER A 52 10.61 -29.31 -6.24
CA SER A 52 9.24 -29.46 -6.74
C SER A 52 9.01 -28.59 -7.98
N ARG A 53 9.51 -27.36 -7.98
CA ARG A 53 9.41 -26.47 -9.13
C ARG A 53 10.29 -26.90 -10.31
N ILE A 54 11.51 -27.38 -10.06
CA ILE A 54 12.40 -27.89 -11.12
C ILE A 54 11.73 -29.06 -11.85
N VAL A 55 11.15 -30.01 -11.12
CA VAL A 55 10.42 -31.16 -11.69
C VAL A 55 9.23 -30.71 -12.54
N ARG A 56 8.47 -29.71 -12.08
CA ARG A 56 7.38 -29.11 -12.86
C ARG A 56 7.88 -28.26 -14.04
N CYS A 57 9.16 -27.88 -14.11
CA CYS A 57 9.67 -27.02 -15.17
C CYS A 57 10.19 -27.85 -16.36
N ASN A 58 9.27 -28.53 -17.07
CA ASN A 58 9.57 -29.33 -18.25
C ASN A 58 8.88 -28.76 -19.52
N PRO A 59 9.26 -29.20 -20.74
CA PRO A 59 8.71 -28.66 -21.99
C PRO A 59 7.19 -28.77 -22.16
N LEU A 60 6.57 -29.78 -21.53
CA LEU A 60 5.12 -30.01 -21.56
C LEU A 60 4.34 -29.06 -20.64
N SER A 61 5.02 -28.35 -19.74
CA SER A 61 4.39 -27.48 -18.76
C SER A 61 4.06 -26.12 -19.36
N ARG A 62 2.90 -25.53 -19.05
CA ARG A 62 2.54 -24.19 -19.56
C ARG A 62 3.44 -23.12 -18.96
N LYS A 63 3.64 -22.01 -19.69
CA LYS A 63 4.31 -20.84 -19.11
C LYS A 63 3.36 -20.19 -18.10
N VAL A 64 3.79 -20.08 -16.84
CA VAL A 64 2.95 -19.60 -15.73
C VAL A 64 3.78 -18.71 -14.80
N TYR A 65 3.16 -17.65 -14.28
CA TYR A 65 3.69 -16.90 -13.15
C TYR A 65 3.45 -17.69 -11.86
N ASP A 66 4.51 -18.11 -11.20
CA ASP A 66 4.45 -18.93 -9.99
C ASP A 66 5.48 -18.35 -8.99
N PRO A 67 5.13 -17.35 -8.18
CA PRO A 67 6.06 -16.75 -7.22
C PRO A 67 6.32 -17.67 -6.01
N VAL A 68 7.39 -17.40 -5.25
CA VAL A 68 7.63 -18.13 -4.00
C VAL A 68 6.47 -17.85 -3.02
N PRO A 69 5.89 -18.88 -2.37
CA PRO A 69 4.79 -18.68 -1.45
C PRO A 69 5.20 -17.79 -0.28
N LYS A 70 4.28 -16.93 0.18
CA LYS A 70 4.50 -16.11 1.37
C LYS A 70 4.74 -16.96 2.62
N THR A 71 5.65 -16.52 3.49
CA THR A 71 5.89 -17.10 4.81
C THR A 71 4.68 -16.93 5.73
N LYS A 72 4.66 -17.63 6.87
CA LYS A 72 3.59 -17.45 7.86
C LYS A 72 3.56 -16.01 8.40
N GLU A 73 4.72 -15.44 8.67
CA GLU A 73 4.84 -14.06 9.15
C GLU A 73 4.44 -13.05 8.08
N GLU A 74 4.88 -13.21 6.82
CA GLU A 74 4.43 -12.34 5.72
C GLU A 74 2.91 -12.37 5.54
N LYS A 75 2.28 -13.55 5.66
CA LYS A 75 0.82 -13.68 5.62
C LYS A 75 0.15 -12.99 6.81
N LYS A 76 0.72 -13.13 8.01
CA LYS A 76 0.21 -12.49 9.24
C LYS A 76 0.29 -10.96 9.12
N LEU A 77 1.42 -10.42 8.69
CA LEU A 77 1.63 -8.99 8.45
C LEU A 77 0.67 -8.47 7.37
N ALA A 78 0.52 -9.18 6.26
CA ALA A 78 -0.44 -8.82 5.22
C ALA A 78 -1.89 -8.82 5.73
N LYS A 79 -2.26 -9.77 6.60
CA LYS A 79 -3.58 -9.80 7.23
C LYS A 79 -3.78 -8.63 8.19
N ILE A 80 -2.77 -8.27 8.98
CA ILE A 80 -2.82 -7.10 9.87
C ILE A 80 -2.99 -5.82 9.06
N ALA A 81 -2.18 -5.64 8.00
CA ALA A 81 -2.29 -4.49 7.10
C ALA A 81 -3.68 -4.42 6.46
N LEU A 82 -4.19 -5.54 5.94
CA LEU A 82 -5.55 -5.62 5.39
C LEU A 82 -6.60 -5.24 6.43
N ASN A 83 -6.51 -5.76 7.66
CA ASN A 83 -7.46 -5.44 8.73
C ASN A 83 -7.43 -3.95 9.09
N LYS A 84 -6.27 -3.30 9.06
CA LYS A 84 -6.15 -1.84 9.27
C LYS A 84 -6.90 -1.06 8.19
N GLU A 85 -6.80 -1.51 6.94
CA GLU A 85 -7.50 -0.84 5.83
C GLU A 85 -9.00 -1.17 5.78
N ILE A 86 -9.42 -2.37 6.22
CA ILE A 86 -10.84 -2.68 6.44
C ILE A 86 -11.41 -1.76 7.52
N TYR A 87 -10.70 -1.61 8.65
CA TYR A 87 -11.09 -0.68 9.70
C TYR A 87 -11.19 0.76 9.17
N PHE A 88 -10.23 1.19 8.35
CA PHE A 88 -10.29 2.50 7.70
C PHE A 88 -11.54 2.63 6.80
N LYS A 89 -11.84 1.63 5.98
CA LYS A 89 -13.05 1.62 5.12
C LYS A 89 -14.32 1.79 5.96
N ASP A 90 -14.47 1.01 7.02
CA ASP A 90 -15.64 1.06 7.89
C ASP A 90 -15.73 2.43 8.60
N MET A 91 -14.59 2.97 9.01
CA MET A 91 -14.49 4.30 9.61
C MET A 91 -14.92 5.42 8.63
N LEU A 92 -14.40 5.39 7.40
CA LEU A 92 -14.76 6.32 6.33
C LEU A 92 -16.27 6.28 6.04
N LEU A 93 -16.83 5.07 5.92
CA LEU A 93 -18.27 4.90 5.69
C LEU A 93 -19.11 5.45 6.86
N ASN A 94 -18.69 5.19 8.10
CA ASN A 94 -19.40 5.68 9.28
C ASN A 94 -19.39 7.21 9.39
N GLU A 95 -18.27 7.86 9.02
CA GLU A 95 -18.23 9.33 8.97
C GLU A 95 -19.17 9.87 7.89
N HIS A 96 -19.18 9.29 6.69
CA HIS A 96 -20.11 9.72 5.62
C HIS A 96 -21.58 9.55 6.01
N ILE A 97 -21.93 8.45 6.70
CA ILE A 97 -23.29 8.22 7.22
C ILE A 97 -23.65 9.28 8.28
N LYS A 98 -22.70 9.62 9.15
CA LYS A 98 -22.92 10.53 10.26
C LYS A 98 -23.02 11.99 9.80
N TYR A 99 -22.33 12.35 8.71
CA TYR A 99 -22.27 13.69 8.15
C TYR A 99 -22.74 13.68 6.69
N PRO A 100 -24.06 13.65 6.45
CA PRO A 100 -24.63 13.48 5.11
C PRO A 100 -24.34 14.64 4.14
N ASN A 101 -23.81 15.76 4.64
CA ASN A 101 -23.44 16.94 3.85
C ASN A 101 -21.94 17.00 3.49
N MET A 102 -21.16 15.95 3.82
CA MET A 102 -19.75 15.86 3.43
C MET A 102 -19.58 15.97 1.91
N GLU A 103 -18.54 16.68 1.48
CA GLU A 103 -18.10 16.74 0.09
C GLU A 103 -16.91 15.79 -0.16
N LEU A 104 -16.62 15.49 -1.43
CA LEU A 104 -15.46 14.66 -1.80
C LEU A 104 -14.14 15.20 -1.24
N VAL A 105 -14.01 16.52 -1.12
CA VAL A 105 -12.81 17.15 -0.56
C VAL A 105 -12.62 16.73 0.90
N ASP A 106 -13.69 16.64 1.68
CA ASP A 106 -13.63 16.23 3.09
C ASP A 106 -13.13 14.78 3.22
N ASP A 107 -13.60 13.87 2.37
CA ASP A 107 -13.16 12.47 2.34
C ASP A 107 -11.70 12.33 1.87
N ILE A 108 -11.25 13.16 0.93
CA ILE A 108 -9.85 13.20 0.49
C ILE A 108 -8.95 13.72 1.61
N VAL A 109 -9.35 14.79 2.31
CA VAL A 109 -8.65 15.33 3.48
C VAL A 109 -8.57 14.26 4.57
N PHE A 110 -9.66 13.54 4.81
CA PHE A 110 -9.66 12.43 5.76
C PHE A 110 -8.70 11.30 5.36
N CYS A 111 -8.70 10.90 4.09
CA CYS A 111 -7.72 9.95 3.56
C CYS A 111 -6.29 10.45 3.79
N PHE A 112 -6.02 11.74 3.59
CA PHE A 112 -4.72 12.36 3.76
C PHE A 112 -4.27 12.34 5.23
N VAL A 113 -5.04 12.97 6.14
CA VAL A 113 -4.67 13.11 7.56
C VAL A 113 -4.44 11.74 8.20
N THR A 114 -5.29 10.77 7.90
CA THR A 114 -5.17 9.43 8.46
C THR A 114 -3.96 8.66 7.88
N SER A 115 -3.50 9.02 6.68
CA SER A 115 -2.33 8.42 6.04
C SER A 115 -1.03 8.95 6.63
N PHE A 116 -0.98 10.25 6.94
CA PHE A 116 0.21 10.98 7.41
C PHE A 116 0.09 11.54 8.85
N PRO A 117 -0.30 10.75 9.87
CA PRO A 117 -0.62 11.29 11.19
C PRO A 117 0.58 11.95 11.91
N SER A 118 1.80 11.52 11.61
CA SER A 118 3.03 12.05 12.19
C SER A 118 3.53 13.35 11.53
N VAL A 119 2.96 13.71 10.39
CA VAL A 119 3.42 14.85 9.57
C VAL A 119 2.47 16.05 9.71
N VAL A 120 1.19 15.80 9.98
CA VAL A 120 0.20 16.87 10.13
C VAL A 120 0.38 17.60 11.45
N LYS A 121 0.51 18.94 11.43
CA LYS A 121 0.61 19.73 12.66
C LYS A 121 -0.71 19.64 13.45
N PRO A 122 -0.66 19.37 14.77
CA PRO A 122 -1.85 19.37 15.61
C PRO A 122 -2.65 20.70 15.51
N ASP A 123 -1.96 21.84 15.43
CA ASP A 123 -2.62 23.16 15.45
C ASP A 123 -3.34 23.51 14.13
N LEU A 124 -2.90 22.98 12.98
CA LEU A 124 -3.50 23.25 11.66
C LEU A 124 -4.87 22.56 11.47
N ILE A 125 -5.06 21.42 12.12
CA ILE A 125 -6.35 20.72 12.15
C ILE A 125 -7.40 21.55 12.93
N ASN A 126 -6.96 22.51 13.75
CA ASN A 126 -7.82 23.29 14.66
C ASN A 126 -8.32 24.63 14.10
N LEU A 127 -7.90 25.04 12.88
CA LEU A 127 -8.11 26.42 12.41
C LEU A 127 -8.80 26.58 11.03
N SER A 128 -8.83 25.61 10.12
CA SER A 128 -9.46 25.82 8.79
C SER A 128 -10.83 25.15 8.57
N TYR A 129 -11.31 24.30 9.48
CA TYR A 129 -12.59 23.57 9.29
C TYR A 129 -13.50 23.47 10.53
N LYS A 130 -13.33 24.38 11.48
CA LYS A 130 -14.09 24.37 12.74
C LYS A 130 -15.61 24.55 12.58
N GLU A 131 -16.08 24.98 11.41
CA GLU A 131 -17.50 25.23 11.19
C GLU A 131 -18.25 24.12 10.43
N ASN A 132 -17.58 23.17 9.76
CA ASN A 132 -18.27 22.14 8.96
C ASN A 132 -17.79 20.70 9.16
N LEU A 133 -16.77 20.46 9.98
CA LEU A 133 -16.29 19.10 10.25
C LEU A 133 -16.84 18.54 11.57
N SER A 134 -17.31 17.30 11.48
CA SER A 134 -17.59 16.37 12.57
C SER A 134 -16.73 16.56 13.82
N PRO A 135 -17.33 16.82 14.99
CA PRO A 135 -16.64 16.77 16.28
C PRO A 135 -15.96 15.43 16.58
N THR A 136 -16.26 14.36 15.82
CA THR A 136 -15.71 13.00 15.99
C THR A 136 -14.47 12.77 15.13
N LEU A 137 -14.38 13.39 13.95
CA LEU A 137 -13.17 13.42 13.13
C LEU A 137 -12.07 14.20 13.85
N ILE A 138 -12.45 15.35 14.42
CA ILE A 138 -11.62 16.14 15.35
C ILE A 138 -11.15 15.22 16.48
N ARG A 139 -12.05 14.54 17.17
CA ARG A 139 -11.71 13.62 18.27
C ARG A 139 -10.80 12.46 17.86
N TYR A 140 -10.97 11.86 16.68
CA TYR A 140 -10.14 10.75 16.22
C TYR A 140 -8.72 11.18 15.80
N ILE A 141 -8.60 12.37 15.20
CA ILE A 141 -7.31 12.97 14.84
C ILE A 141 -6.55 13.42 16.09
N PHE A 142 -7.26 13.85 17.15
CA PHE A 142 -6.66 14.46 18.34
C PHE A 142 -6.57 13.59 19.61
N ASP A 143 -7.43 12.59 19.80
CA ASP A 143 -7.44 11.75 21.03
C ASP A 143 -6.65 10.44 20.89
N LYS A 144 -6.16 10.09 19.69
CA LYS A 144 -5.20 8.98 19.58
C LYS A 144 -3.83 9.49 20.06
N PRO A 145 -3.22 8.88 21.10
CA PRO A 145 -1.81 9.11 21.34
C PRO A 145 -1.11 8.70 20.05
N LEU A 146 -0.37 9.64 19.44
CA LEU A 146 0.62 9.32 18.42
C LEU A 146 1.38 8.11 18.97
N GLU A 147 1.21 6.94 18.35
CA GLU A 147 2.09 5.80 18.67
C GLU A 147 3.49 6.39 18.58
N SER A 148 4.21 6.36 19.70
CA SER A 148 5.58 6.86 19.80
C SER A 148 6.49 5.94 18.98
N THR A 149 6.30 5.92 17.67
CA THR A 149 7.33 5.53 16.74
C THR A 149 8.40 6.59 16.91
N ASN A 150 9.55 6.19 17.46
CA ASN A 150 10.75 7.00 17.61
C ASN A 150 11.19 7.55 16.23
N TYR A 151 10.52 8.59 15.76
CA TYR A 151 11.07 9.51 14.79
C TYR A 151 11.79 10.56 15.63
N ASN A 152 13.11 10.60 15.55
CA ASN A 152 13.89 11.72 16.04
C ASN A 152 13.30 12.97 15.36
N LEU A 153 12.56 13.77 16.13
CA LEU A 153 11.95 15.03 15.76
C LEU A 153 13.02 16.14 15.72
N ASP A 154 14.18 15.83 15.16
CA ASP A 154 15.28 16.76 15.00
C ASP A 154 15.34 17.20 13.53
N ASN A 155 15.04 18.48 13.31
CA ASN A 155 15.27 19.29 12.10
C ASN A 155 14.35 19.05 10.88
N ASN A 156 13.26 19.84 10.82
CA ASN A 156 12.68 20.55 9.65
C ASN A 156 12.57 19.90 8.25
N ASN A 157 12.82 18.60 8.07
CA ASN A 157 12.65 17.89 6.82
C ASN A 157 11.73 16.68 7.03
N TYR A 158 10.42 16.90 7.00
CA TYR A 158 9.45 15.81 6.93
C TYR A 158 9.58 15.10 5.58
N LEU A 159 10.33 13.99 5.54
CA LEU A 159 10.46 13.21 4.32
C LEU A 159 9.24 12.29 4.19
N ILE A 160 8.34 12.61 3.27
CA ILE A 160 7.27 11.69 2.85
C ILE A 160 7.93 10.45 2.24
N THR A 161 7.72 9.30 2.89
CA THR A 161 8.27 8.02 2.42
C THR A 161 7.31 7.34 1.44
N ASP A 162 7.85 6.48 0.57
CA ASP A 162 7.05 5.69 -0.38
C ASP A 162 5.97 4.84 0.34
N ASP A 163 6.22 4.40 1.57
CA ASP A 163 5.26 3.63 2.37
C ASP A 163 4.03 4.46 2.76
N LEU A 164 4.26 5.69 3.24
CA LEU A 164 3.18 6.62 3.58
C LEU A 164 2.37 7.02 2.34
N LEU A 165 3.05 7.19 1.20
CA LEU A 165 2.40 7.50 -0.07
C LEU A 165 1.56 6.32 -0.58
N ASN A 166 2.07 5.10 -0.51
CA ASN A 166 1.32 3.88 -0.85
C ASN A 166 0.10 3.68 0.04
N LYS A 167 0.20 4.01 1.33
CA LYS A 167 -0.93 3.99 2.26
C LYS A 167 -2.01 5.00 1.87
N PHE A 168 -1.62 6.22 1.48
CA PHE A 168 -2.57 7.21 0.96
C PHE A 168 -3.26 6.72 -0.32
N TYR A 169 -2.51 6.18 -1.29
CA TYR A 169 -3.10 5.62 -2.51
C TYR A 169 -4.08 4.48 -2.25
N THR A 170 -3.73 3.58 -1.32
CA THR A 170 -4.62 2.48 -0.93
C THR A 170 -5.96 3.01 -0.40
N ARG A 171 -5.94 4.13 0.33
CA ARG A 171 -7.16 4.74 0.89
C ARG A 171 -7.98 5.48 -0.13
N ILE A 172 -7.32 6.15 -1.08
CA ILE A 172 -8.01 6.71 -2.26
C ILE A 172 -8.67 5.59 -3.06
N ASP A 173 -8.00 4.47 -3.30
CA ASP A 173 -8.59 3.32 -3.99
C ASP A 173 -9.82 2.78 -3.24
N ILE A 174 -9.76 2.72 -1.90
CA ILE A 174 -10.92 2.35 -1.07
C ILE A 174 -12.08 3.34 -1.27
N LEU A 175 -11.84 4.64 -1.19
CA LEU A 175 -12.87 5.66 -1.42
C LEU A 175 -13.48 5.52 -2.83
N LEU A 176 -12.65 5.33 -3.85
CA LEU A 176 -13.11 5.13 -5.24
C LEU A 176 -13.97 3.87 -5.39
N LEU A 177 -13.62 2.77 -4.68
CA LEU A 177 -14.43 1.56 -4.64
C LEU A 177 -15.79 1.81 -3.98
N LEU A 178 -15.83 2.52 -2.85
CA LEU A 178 -17.08 2.86 -2.16
C LEU A 178 -18.01 3.69 -3.07
N LEU A 179 -17.45 4.67 -3.79
CA LEU A 179 -18.19 5.47 -4.77
C LEU A 179 -18.71 4.61 -5.94
N LYS A 180 -17.87 3.72 -6.48
CA LYS A 180 -18.25 2.81 -7.55
C LYS A 180 -19.40 1.87 -7.15
N HIS A 181 -19.37 1.40 -5.91
CA HIS A 181 -20.42 0.54 -5.34
C HIS A 181 -21.62 1.32 -4.78
N LYS A 182 -21.61 2.66 -4.85
CA LYS A 182 -22.65 3.57 -4.34
C LYS A 182 -22.88 3.45 -2.83
N GLU A 183 -21.88 2.99 -2.09
CA GLU A 183 -21.89 2.95 -0.62
C GLU A 183 -21.74 4.36 -0.05
N ILE A 184 -21.02 5.24 -0.76
CA ILE A 184 -20.94 6.69 -0.55
C ILE A 184 -21.61 7.38 -1.74
N ASN A 185 -22.43 8.40 -1.46
CA ASN A 185 -23.03 9.26 -2.48
C ASN A 185 -22.95 10.71 -2.05
N TYR A 186 -22.59 11.59 -2.98
CA TYR A 186 -22.57 13.03 -2.78
C TYR A 186 -23.76 13.70 -3.47
N HIS A 187 -24.07 14.93 -3.04
CA HIS A 187 -25.18 15.71 -3.59
C HIS A 187 -25.04 15.94 -5.11
N THR A 188 -26.16 15.86 -5.84
CA THR A 188 -26.23 15.81 -7.31
C THR A 188 -25.61 17.00 -8.04
N LYS A 189 -25.48 18.15 -7.38
CA LYS A 189 -24.91 19.39 -7.94
C LYS A 189 -23.45 19.21 -8.42
N TYR A 190 -22.69 18.33 -7.77
CA TYR A 190 -21.27 18.13 -8.03
C TYR A 190 -20.95 16.77 -8.66
N LYS A 191 -21.97 15.95 -8.96
CA LYS A 191 -21.86 14.61 -9.55
C LYS A 191 -20.99 14.56 -10.81
N LYS A 192 -21.03 15.61 -11.63
CA LYS A 192 -20.22 15.75 -12.85
C LYS A 192 -18.74 15.98 -12.55
N LEU A 193 -18.42 16.90 -11.64
CA LEU A 193 -17.06 17.15 -11.16
C LEU A 193 -16.47 15.88 -10.53
N TYR A 194 -17.27 15.11 -9.78
CA TYR A 194 -16.84 13.85 -9.19
C TYR A 194 -16.58 12.76 -10.22
N GLN A 195 -17.40 12.68 -11.27
CA GLN A 195 -17.13 11.80 -12.40
C GLN A 195 -15.88 12.23 -13.15
N GLU A 196 -15.57 13.52 -13.24
CA GLU A 196 -14.33 14.03 -13.84
C GLU A 196 -13.10 13.71 -12.98
N VAL A 197 -13.14 13.89 -11.65
CA VAL A 197 -12.07 13.49 -10.72
C VAL A 197 -11.90 11.97 -10.69
N PHE A 198 -12.99 11.22 -10.62
CA PHE A 198 -12.98 9.75 -10.71
C PHE A 198 -12.34 9.31 -12.03
N ASN A 199 -12.83 9.82 -13.17
CA ASN A 199 -12.29 9.49 -14.49
C ASN A 199 -10.83 9.91 -14.64
N TYR A 200 -10.43 11.04 -14.06
CA TYR A 200 -9.05 11.51 -14.02
C TYR A 200 -8.17 10.54 -13.22
N LEU A 201 -8.55 10.20 -11.99
CA LEU A 201 -7.81 9.26 -11.15
C LEU A 201 -7.76 7.85 -11.76
N THR A 202 -8.82 7.38 -12.41
CA THR A 202 -8.88 6.04 -13.01
C THR A 202 -8.22 5.92 -14.38
N ASN A 203 -8.11 7.00 -15.17
CA ASN A 203 -7.54 6.96 -16.52
C ASN A 203 -6.06 7.37 -16.60
N GLN A 204 -5.46 7.86 -15.52
CA GLN A 204 -4.06 8.27 -15.54
C GLN A 204 -3.14 7.06 -15.36
N LYS A 205 -2.35 6.73 -16.40
CA LYS A 205 -1.16 5.86 -16.27
C LYS A 205 -0.08 6.47 -15.33
N GLN A 206 -0.28 7.71 -14.85
CA GLN A 206 0.62 8.49 -13.98
C GLN A 206 -0.10 9.03 -12.73
N ILE A 207 -0.86 8.18 -12.02
CA ILE A 207 -1.47 8.51 -10.71
C ILE A 207 -0.47 9.20 -9.75
N VAL A 208 0.80 8.80 -9.81
CA VAL A 208 1.86 9.31 -8.95
C VAL A 208 2.08 10.82 -9.09
N SER A 209 2.08 11.41 -10.29
CA SER A 209 2.40 12.85 -10.45
C SER A 209 1.28 13.77 -9.99
N SER A 210 0.03 13.42 -10.29
CA SER A 210 -1.14 14.22 -9.92
C SER A 210 -1.42 14.15 -8.44
N CYS A 211 -1.23 12.98 -7.84
CA CYS A 211 -1.31 12.88 -6.40
C CYS A 211 -0.09 13.48 -5.70
N ASN A 212 1.10 13.51 -6.31
CA ASN A 212 2.22 14.29 -5.76
C ASN A 212 1.88 15.78 -5.72
N TYR A 213 1.17 16.30 -6.72
CA TYR A 213 0.67 17.68 -6.69
C TYR A 213 -0.32 17.91 -5.54
N LEU A 214 -1.34 17.05 -5.40
CA LEU A 214 -2.28 17.11 -4.27
C LEU A 214 -1.57 16.96 -2.91
N VAL A 215 -0.64 16.02 -2.79
CA VAL A 215 0.15 15.81 -1.57
C VAL A 215 1.05 17.00 -1.29
N ASN A 216 1.63 17.65 -2.31
CA ASN A 216 2.41 18.86 -2.13
C ASN A 216 1.54 20.04 -1.70
N ASP A 217 0.36 20.21 -2.30
CA ASP A 217 -0.59 21.25 -1.93
C ASP A 217 -1.08 21.04 -0.48
N PHE A 218 -1.51 19.82 -0.13
CA PHE A 218 -1.88 19.46 1.24
C PHE A 218 -0.70 19.55 2.21
N TYR A 219 0.53 19.23 1.79
CA TYR A 219 1.72 19.40 2.62
C TYR A 219 2.01 20.88 2.89
N ILE A 220 1.89 21.74 1.88
CA ILE A 220 2.04 23.18 2.07
C ILE A 220 0.97 23.71 3.02
N GLU A 221 -0.27 23.24 2.90
CA GLU A 221 -1.42 23.73 3.67
C GLU A 221 -1.48 23.17 5.10
N PHE A 222 -1.19 21.89 5.31
CA PHE A 222 -1.38 21.17 6.59
C PHE A 222 -0.08 20.84 7.34
N VAL A 223 1.09 21.06 6.72
CA VAL A 223 2.40 20.70 7.30
C VAL A 223 3.34 21.90 7.40
N LYS A 224 3.46 22.75 6.37
CA LYS A 224 4.27 23.98 6.46
C LYS A 224 3.62 25.06 7.31
#